data_AF-A0A2N3LFW3-F1
#
_entry.id   AF-A0A2N3LFW3-F1
#
_cell.length_a   1.000
_cell.length_b   1.000
_cell.length_c   1.000
_cell.angle_alpha   90.00
_cell.angle_beta   90.00
_cell.angle_gamma   90.00
#
_symmetry.space_group_name_H-M   'P 1'
#
loop_
_entity.id
_entity.type
_entity.pdbx_description
1 polymer ?
#
loop_
_entity_poly.entity_id
_entity_poly.type
_entity_poly.pdbx_seq_one_letter_code
_entity_poly.pdbx_strand_id
1 'polypeptide(L)'
;MKLLRLKPEVYEYYRTKVKGNKDISYDQACKKLTRNVQCATELEPRNDFEKEIGNKAYLYGNLFIVVRKGRVVYLKNHSKLKSKHGWYFDAKKYITLSNELGIVS
;
A
#
# COMPACT_ATOMS: atom_id res chain seq x y z
N MET A 1 13.95 -7.08 -4.11
CA MET A 1 12.61 -7.05 -3.46
C MET A 1 11.58 -7.70 -4.37
N LYS A 2 10.64 -8.50 -3.84
CA LYS A 2 9.56 -9.10 -4.65
C LYS A 2 8.38 -8.13 -4.75
N LEU A 3 7.92 -7.84 -5.97
CA LEU A 3 6.78 -6.97 -6.20
C LEU A 3 5.48 -7.60 -5.70
N LEU A 4 4.63 -6.79 -5.08
CA LEU A 4 3.26 -7.15 -4.79
C LEU A 4 2.45 -7.19 -6.08
N ARG A 5 1.55 -8.17 -6.15
CA ARG A 5 0.53 -8.25 -7.22
C ARG A 5 -0.75 -7.58 -6.77
N LEU A 6 -1.55 -7.08 -7.70
CA LEU A 6 -2.85 -6.48 -7.43
C LEU A 6 -3.97 -7.34 -8.02
N LYS A 7 -5.08 -7.45 -7.30
CA LYS A 7 -6.33 -7.87 -7.95
C LYS A 7 -6.80 -6.78 -8.93
N PRO A 8 -7.51 -7.11 -10.03
CA PRO A 8 -8.02 -6.11 -10.98
C PRO A 8 -8.87 -5.02 -10.29
N GLU A 9 -9.78 -5.44 -9.41
CA GLU A 9 -10.62 -4.56 -8.58
C GLU A 9 -9.81 -3.61 -7.67
N VAL A 10 -8.68 -4.07 -7.12
CA VAL A 10 -7.79 -3.24 -6.30
C VAL A 10 -7.01 -2.25 -7.16
N TYR A 11 -6.56 -2.66 -8.35
CA TYR A 11 -5.88 -1.79 -9.30
C TYR A 11 -6.78 -0.64 -9.75
N GLU A 12 -8.02 -0.95 -10.16
CA GLU A 12 -8.99 0.06 -10.60
C GLU A 12 -9.40 1.00 -9.45
N TYR A 13 -9.58 0.46 -8.24
CA TYR A 13 -9.80 1.30 -7.07
C TYR A 13 -8.61 2.24 -6.84
N TYR A 14 -7.38 1.73 -6.88
CA TYR A 14 -6.18 2.51 -6.60
C TYR A 14 -6.00 3.65 -7.60
N ARG A 15 -6.30 3.42 -8.88
CA ARG A 15 -6.28 4.44 -9.93
C ARG A 15 -7.31 5.55 -9.70
N THR A 16 -8.52 5.18 -9.31
CA THR A 16 -9.67 6.11 -9.29
C THR A 16 -9.86 6.81 -7.94
N LYS A 17 -9.37 6.24 -6.83
CA LYS A 17 -9.60 6.74 -5.47
C LYS A 17 -8.37 7.29 -4.78
N VAL A 18 -7.19 7.17 -5.38
CA VAL A 18 -5.94 7.79 -4.87
C VAL A 18 -5.47 8.86 -5.85
N LYS A 19 -5.29 10.08 -5.34
CA LYS A 19 -4.89 11.24 -6.15
C LYS A 19 -3.55 10.97 -6.85
N GLY A 20 -3.44 11.37 -8.13
CA GLY A 20 -2.22 11.21 -8.93
C GLY A 20 -2.00 9.81 -9.50
N ASN A 21 -3.00 8.92 -9.43
CA ASN A 21 -2.89 7.55 -9.95
C ASN A 21 -3.84 7.24 -11.12
N LYS A 22 -4.60 8.19 -11.65
CA LYS A 22 -5.63 7.91 -12.69
C LYS A 22 -5.05 7.21 -13.93
N ASP A 23 -3.86 7.62 -14.36
CA ASP A 23 -3.27 7.19 -15.63
C ASP A 23 -2.07 6.25 -15.46
N ILE A 24 -1.90 5.66 -14.27
CA ILE A 24 -0.77 4.74 -14.03
C ILE A 24 -1.04 3.34 -14.59
N SER A 25 0.00 2.72 -15.13
CA SER A 25 -0.04 1.32 -15.55
C SER A 25 -0.14 0.36 -14.36
N TYR A 26 -0.51 -0.89 -14.64
CA TYR A 26 -0.55 -1.95 -13.63
C TYR A 26 0.82 -2.18 -12.97
N ASP A 27 1.90 -2.14 -13.75
CA ASP A 27 3.28 -2.27 -13.24
C ASP A 27 3.64 -1.09 -12.31
N GLN A 28 3.34 0.14 -12.73
CA GLN A 28 3.54 1.33 -11.89
C GLN A 28 2.73 1.22 -10.59
N ALA A 29 1.49 0.72 -10.65
CA ALA A 29 0.67 0.50 -9.45
C ALA A 29 1.29 -0.56 -8.52
N CYS A 30 1.77 -1.68 -9.06
CA CYS A 30 2.46 -2.72 -8.30
C CYS A 30 3.71 -2.18 -7.59
N LYS A 31 4.55 -1.43 -8.30
CA LYS A 31 5.75 -0.78 -7.75
C LYS A 31 5.39 0.23 -6.65
N LYS A 32 4.48 1.16 -6.93
CA LYS A 32 4.04 2.18 -5.96
C LYS A 32 3.46 1.54 -4.69
N LEU A 33 2.58 0.54 -4.81
CA LEU A 33 2.00 -0.12 -3.64
C LEU A 33 3.00 -0.98 -2.88
N THR A 34 3.94 -1.63 -3.57
CA THR A 34 5.06 -2.33 -2.93
C THR A 34 5.85 -1.35 -2.05
N ARG A 35 6.26 -0.20 -2.62
CA ARG A 35 6.94 0.85 -1.85
C ARG A 35 6.10 1.35 -0.68
N ASN A 36 4.82 1.66 -0.90
CA ASN A 36 3.96 2.19 0.14
C ASN A 36 3.83 1.22 1.32
N VAL A 37 3.70 -0.10 1.06
CA VAL A 37 3.69 -1.13 2.10
C VAL A 37 5.01 -1.18 2.87
N GLN A 38 6.15 -1.03 2.19
CA GLN A 38 7.46 -0.98 2.85
C GLN A 38 7.65 0.28 3.71
N CYS A 39 7.01 1.39 3.34
CA CYS A 39 7.00 2.64 4.11
C CYS A 39 5.83 2.74 5.10
N ALA A 40 4.98 1.73 5.18
CA ALA A 40 3.80 1.74 6.04
C ALA A 40 4.14 1.27 7.45
N THR A 41 3.26 1.61 8.39
CA THR A 41 3.19 0.94 9.68
C THR A 41 2.39 -0.35 9.51
N GLU A 42 2.98 -1.51 9.85
CA GLU A 42 2.24 -2.78 9.94
C GLU A 42 1.32 -2.70 11.17
N LEU A 43 0.06 -3.11 10.99
CA LEU A 43 -0.94 -3.11 12.04
C LEU A 43 -1.10 -4.52 12.59
N GLU A 44 -1.26 -4.62 13.91
CA GLU A 44 -1.60 -5.88 14.56
C GLU A 44 -2.93 -6.44 14.02
N PRO A 45 -3.04 -7.76 13.80
CA PRO A 45 -4.30 -8.40 13.42
C PRO A 45 -5.40 -8.07 14.43
N ARG A 46 -6.62 -7.85 13.95
CA ARG A 46 -7.74 -7.51 14.86
C ARG A 46 -8.26 -8.71 15.65
N ASN A 47 -8.00 -9.92 15.16
CA ASN A 47 -8.40 -11.18 15.77
C ASN A 47 -7.53 -12.33 15.24
N ASP A 48 -7.64 -13.49 15.89
CA ASP A 48 -6.90 -14.70 15.51
C ASP A 48 -7.24 -15.19 14.10
N PHE A 49 -8.48 -14.97 13.63
CA PHE A 49 -8.89 -15.33 12.28
C PHE A 49 -8.10 -14.57 11.21
N GLU A 50 -7.90 -13.25 11.35
CA GLU A 50 -7.08 -12.45 10.43
C GLU A 50 -5.61 -12.92 10.41
N LYS A 51 -5.11 -13.35 11.58
CA LYS A 51 -3.76 -13.93 11.73
C LYS A 51 -3.63 -15.28 11.02
N GLU A 52 -4.60 -16.18 11.19
CA GLU A 52 -4.62 -17.51 10.59
C GLU A 52 -4.67 -17.49 9.05
N ILE A 53 -5.46 -16.58 8.46
CA ILE A 53 -5.55 -16.46 7.00
C ILE A 53 -4.33 -15.76 6.36
N GLY A 54 -3.35 -15.35 7.18
CA GLY A 54 -2.11 -14.71 6.76
C GLY A 54 -2.33 -13.32 6.16
N ASN A 55 -3.37 -12.61 6.62
CA ASN A 55 -3.61 -11.23 6.23
C ASN A 55 -2.69 -10.31 7.03
N LYS A 56 -2.01 -9.42 6.32
CA LYS A 56 -1.23 -8.33 6.93
C LYS A 56 -1.85 -7.00 6.55
N ALA A 57 -2.19 -6.19 7.54
CA ALA A 57 -2.73 -4.86 7.36
C ALA A 57 -1.62 -3.82 7.52
N TYR A 58 -1.65 -2.80 6.68
CA TYR A 58 -0.66 -1.74 6.63
C TYR A 58 -1.33 -0.38 6.53
N LEU A 59 -0.79 0.61 7.22
CA LEU A 59 -1.21 2.00 7.13
C LEU A 59 -0.09 2.87 6.55
N TYR A 60 -0.33 3.45 5.37
CA TYR A 60 0.56 4.40 4.72
C TYR A 60 -0.16 5.75 4.59
N GLY A 61 0.09 6.67 5.53
CA GLY A 61 -0.68 7.91 5.65
C GLY A 61 -2.17 7.62 5.82
N ASN A 62 -2.98 8.02 4.84
CA ASN A 62 -4.43 7.77 4.82
C ASN A 62 -4.83 6.48 4.10
N LEU A 63 -3.86 5.72 3.59
CA LEU A 63 -4.08 4.54 2.78
C LEU A 63 -3.99 3.28 3.66
N PHE A 64 -5.11 2.60 3.83
CA PHE A 64 -5.18 1.29 4.45
C PHE A 64 -5.02 0.21 3.38
N ILE A 65 -4.09 -0.71 3.57
CA ILE A 65 -3.69 -1.73 2.59
C ILE A 65 -3.70 -3.10 3.27
N VAL A 66 -4.35 -4.09 2.65
CA VAL A 66 -4.28 -5.48 3.13
C VAL A 66 -3.56 -6.34 2.10
N VAL A 67 -2.54 -7.03 2.55
CA VAL A 67 -1.74 -7.96 1.75
C VAL A 67 -1.96 -9.38 2.24
N ARG A 68 -2.20 -10.29 1.29
CA ARG A 68 -2.29 -11.73 1.54
C ARG A 68 -1.40 -12.46 0.54
N LYS A 69 -0.42 -13.24 1.03
CA LYS A 69 0.50 -14.06 0.20
C LYS A 69 1.14 -13.28 -0.97
N GLY A 70 1.64 -12.06 -0.70
CA GLY A 70 2.30 -11.20 -1.70
C GLY A 70 1.36 -10.57 -2.73
N ARG A 71 0.06 -10.51 -2.43
CA ARG A 71 -0.95 -9.84 -3.26
C ARG A 71 -1.73 -8.84 -2.41
N VAL A 72 -1.93 -7.62 -2.92
CA VAL A 72 -2.85 -6.66 -2.31
C VAL A 72 -4.27 -7.10 -2.62
N VAL A 73 -5.03 -7.40 -1.57
CA VAL A 73 -6.39 -7.95 -1.67
C VAL A 73 -7.46 -6.93 -1.31
N TYR A 74 -7.08 -5.87 -0.59
CA TYR A 74 -7.99 -4.79 -0.22
C TYR A 74 -7.21 -3.48 -0.05
N LEU A 75 -7.86 -2.37 -0.40
CA LEU A 75 -7.31 -1.04 -0.30
C LEU A 75 -8.42 -0.03 -0.02
N LYS A 76 -8.18 0.88 0.92
CA LYS A 76 -9.13 1.95 1.28
C LYS A 76 -8.38 3.24 1.52
N ASN A 77 -8.75 4.29 0.78
CA ASN A 77 -8.25 5.64 1.02
C ASN A 77 -9.18 6.36 1.99
N HIS A 78 -8.71 6.61 3.21
CA HIS A 78 -9.45 7.30 4.24
C HIS A 78 -9.18 8.81 4.16
N SER A 79 -9.78 9.48 3.18
CA SER A 79 -9.63 10.94 2.98
C SER A 79 -10.04 11.80 4.18
N LYS A 80 -10.77 11.23 5.16
CA LYS A 80 -11.27 11.92 6.36
C LYS A 80 -10.55 11.55 7.66
N LEU A 81 -9.66 10.56 7.66
CA LEU A 81 -8.84 10.29 8.83
C LEU A 81 -7.67 11.27 8.77
N LYS A 82 -7.72 12.38 9.53
CA LYS A 82 -6.49 13.08 9.92
C LYS A 82 -5.59 12.01 10.53
N SER A 83 -4.36 11.87 10.05
CA SER A 83 -3.32 10.91 10.46
C SER A 83 -3.33 10.68 11.98
N LYS A 84 -4.19 9.80 12.46
CA LYS A 84 -4.52 9.62 13.89
C LYS A 84 -3.79 8.46 14.53
N HIS A 85 -2.91 7.80 13.77
CA HIS A 85 -2.29 6.52 14.16
C HIS A 85 -0.76 6.59 14.22
N GLY A 86 -0.18 7.77 14.48
CA GLY A 86 1.26 7.90 14.71
C GLY A 86 2.15 7.50 13.53
N TRP A 87 1.61 7.46 12.30
CA TRP A 87 2.40 7.18 11.11
C TRP A 87 3.35 8.34 10.82
N TYR A 88 4.65 8.03 10.74
CA TYR A 88 5.71 8.95 10.37
C TYR A 88 6.18 8.66 8.95
N PHE A 89 6.27 9.69 8.11
CA PHE A 89 6.78 9.57 6.76
C PHE A 89 8.31 9.60 6.74
N ASP A 90 8.94 8.45 6.48
CA ASP A 90 10.39 8.37 6.26
C ASP A 90 10.73 8.71 4.80
N ALA A 91 11.11 9.97 4.57
CA ALA A 91 11.48 10.47 3.25
C ALA A 91 12.71 9.77 2.67
N LYS A 92 13.71 9.42 3.50
CA LYS A 92 14.94 8.78 3.04
C LYS A 92 14.63 7.38 2.52
N LYS A 93 13.89 6.59 3.30
CA LYS A 93 13.43 5.26 2.90
C LYS A 93 12.57 5.32 1.63
N TYR A 94 11.67 6.30 1.54
CA TYR A 94 10.82 6.48 0.38
C TYR A 94 11.63 6.74 -0.91
N ILE A 95 12.65 7.61 -0.84
CA ILE A 95 13.51 7.94 -2.00
C ILE A 95 14.32 6.70 -2.40
N THR A 96 14.98 6.03 -1.45
CA THR A 96 15.76 4.81 -1.72
C THR A 96 14.92 3.77 -2.44
N LEU A 97 13.73 3.45 -1.90
CA LEU A 97 12.85 2.45 -2.51
C LEU A 97 12.28 2.90 -3.87
N SER A 98 12.05 4.20 -4.05
CA SER A 98 11.59 4.72 -5.35
C SER A 98 12.65 4.54 -6.43
N ASN A 99 13.93 4.78 -6.09
CA ASN A 99 15.06 4.56 -6.99
C ASN A 99 15.23 3.07 -7.30
N GLU A 100 15.24 2.20 -6.28
CA GLU A 100 15.36 0.74 -6.45
C GLU A 100 14.25 0.14 -7.33
N LEU A 101 13.05 0.69 -7.25
CA LEU A 101 11.89 0.23 -8.02
C LEU A 101 11.76 0.92 -9.40
N GLY A 102 12.64 1.86 -9.72
CA GLY A 102 12.56 2.66 -10.96
C GLY A 102 11.27 3.47 -11.06
N ILE A 103 10.78 4.00 -9.93
CA ILE A 103 9.59 4.85 -9.89
C ILE A 103 10.03 6.29 -10.21
N VAL A 104 9.84 6.69 -11.46
CA VAL A 104 10.07 8.08 -11.88
C VAL A 104 8.82 8.89 -11.51
N SER A 105 9.00 9.89 -10.64
CA SER A 105 7.96 10.81 -10.17
C SER A 105 7.59 11.86 -11.20
#